data_AF-A0A223ZFQ6-F1
#
_entry.id   AF-A0A223ZFQ6-F1
#
_cell.length_a   1.000
_cell.length_b   1.000
_cell.length_c   1.000
_cell.angle_alpha   90.00
_cell.angle_beta   90.00
_cell.angle_gamma   90.00
#
_symmetry.space_group_name_H-M   'P 1'
#
loop_
_entity.id
_entity.type
_entity.pdbx_description
1 polymer ?
#
loop_
_entity_poly.entity_id
_entity_poly.type
_entity_poly.pdbx_seq_one_letter_code
_entity_poly.pdbx_strand_id
1 'polypeptide(L)'
;MDIDIEQCRENDKIKEIISDSGLPIKYIKLLLRLSDGIYINGVNYNVRIEDDMVSVILISSKPENRTGVFRTGALTNIFYRVREMEKEHEEIRTETCVTDNLIELRIYLQ
;
A
#
# COMPACT_ATOMS: atom_id res chain seq x y z
N MET A 1 -2.90 -10.54 -11.18
CA MET A 1 -3.56 -9.80 -10.07
C MET A 1 -4.58 -8.87 -10.68
N ASP A 2 -5.82 -8.86 -10.22
CA ASP A 2 -6.85 -7.95 -10.75
C ASP A 2 -6.66 -6.53 -10.20
N ILE A 3 -6.42 -5.57 -11.08
CA ILE A 3 -6.24 -4.17 -10.72
C ILE A 3 -7.61 -3.48 -10.68
N ASP A 4 -7.93 -2.83 -9.56
CA ASP A 4 -9.09 -1.97 -9.45
C ASP A 4 -8.72 -0.56 -9.94
N ILE A 5 -9.25 -0.21 -11.13
CA ILE A 5 -8.96 1.08 -11.78
C ILE A 5 -9.51 2.26 -10.96
N GLU A 6 -10.60 2.08 -10.23
CA GLU A 6 -11.24 3.16 -9.47
C GLU A 6 -10.41 3.57 -8.26
N GLN A 7 -9.84 2.58 -7.56
CA GLN A 7 -8.86 2.83 -6.50
C GLN A 7 -7.62 3.59 -7.02
N CYS A 8 -7.15 3.29 -8.23
CA CYS A 8 -6.00 4.00 -8.83
C CYS A 8 -6.29 5.50 -9.07
N ARG A 9 -7.55 5.83 -9.33
CA ARG A 9 -8.00 7.20 -9.63
C ARG A 9 -8.23 8.01 -8.36
N GLU A 10 -8.83 7.41 -7.35
CA GLU A 10 -9.31 8.10 -6.16
C GLU A 10 -8.70 7.49 -4.90
N ASN A 11 -7.78 8.23 -4.28
CA ASN A 11 -7.20 7.82 -3.02
C ASN A 11 -8.23 7.73 -1.88
N ASP A 12 -9.31 8.52 -1.97
CA ASP A 12 -10.39 8.49 -0.98
C ASP A 12 -11.15 7.16 -0.99
N LYS A 13 -11.31 6.52 -2.16
CA LYS A 13 -11.87 5.15 -2.24
C LYS A 13 -11.01 4.13 -1.49
N ILE A 14 -9.68 4.25 -1.60
CA ILE A 14 -8.76 3.38 -0.86
C ILE A 14 -8.90 3.61 0.65
N LYS A 15 -9.03 4.87 1.08
CA LYS A 15 -9.22 5.21 2.50
C LYS A 15 -10.55 4.70 3.04
N GLU A 16 -11.61 4.72 2.23
CA GLU A 16 -12.91 4.15 2.55
C GLU A 16 -12.79 2.63 2.77
N ILE A 17 -12.16 1.89 1.84
CA ILE A 17 -11.89 0.45 1.97
C ILE A 17 -11.12 0.15 3.27
N ILE A 18 -10.10 0.94 3.59
CA ILE A 18 -9.31 0.77 4.83
C ILE A 18 -10.17 1.04 6.07
N SER A 19 -11.00 2.09 6.04
CA SER A 19 -11.81 2.51 7.19
C SER A 19 -12.94 1.53 7.49
N ASP A 20 -13.52 0.93 6.45
CA ASP A 20 -14.65 0.00 6.55
C ASP A 20 -14.22 -1.47 6.67
N SER A 21 -12.91 -1.73 6.77
CA SER A 21 -12.31 -3.07 6.77
C SER A 21 -12.64 -3.95 7.98
N GLY A 22 -13.23 -3.38 9.04
CA GLY A 22 -13.48 -4.10 10.31
C GLY A 22 -12.22 -4.40 11.12
N LEU A 23 -11.04 -3.97 10.67
CA LEU A 23 -9.78 -4.13 11.40
C LEU A 23 -9.78 -3.33 12.70
N PRO A 24 -8.98 -3.73 13.71
CA PRO A 24 -8.69 -2.89 14.87
C PRO A 24 -8.28 -1.47 14.47
N ILE A 25 -8.79 -0.47 15.21
CA ILE A 25 -8.55 0.97 14.94
C ILE A 25 -7.05 1.30 14.82
N LYS A 26 -6.19 0.58 15.56
CA LYS A 26 -4.73 0.71 15.45
C LYS A 26 -4.25 0.46 14.01
N TYR A 27 -4.64 -0.66 13.42
CA TYR A 27 -4.24 -1.05 12.06
C TYR A 27 -4.87 -0.15 11.00
N ILE A 28 -6.14 0.23 11.16
CA ILE A 28 -6.78 1.23 10.28
C ILE A 28 -5.94 2.51 10.22
N LYS A 29 -5.54 3.07 11.37
CA LYS A 29 -4.71 4.29 11.41
C LYS A 29 -3.36 4.13 10.74
N LEU A 30 -2.72 2.97 10.88
CA LEU A 30 -1.43 2.69 10.24
C LEU A 30 -1.56 2.60 8.72
N LEU A 31 -2.57 1.87 8.24
CA LEU A 31 -2.85 1.72 6.82
C LEU A 31 -3.23 3.06 6.17
N LEU A 32 -4.02 3.91 6.85
CA LEU A 32 -4.33 5.25 6.36
C LEU A 32 -3.07 6.13 6.24
N ARG A 33 -2.13 6.04 7.19
CA ARG A 33 -0.84 6.76 7.11
C ARG A 33 0.06 6.24 5.99
N LEU A 34 0.03 4.93 5.74
CA LEU A 34 0.75 4.33 4.62
C LEU A 34 0.13 4.77 3.29
N SER A 35 -1.21 4.74 3.17
CA SER A 35 -1.99 5.25 2.04
C SER A 35 -1.62 6.71 1.71
N ASP A 36 -1.62 7.60 2.71
CA ASP A 36 -1.18 8.99 2.54
C ASP A 36 0.27 9.08 2.07
N GLY A 37 1.14 8.23 2.62
CA GLY A 37 2.54 8.13 2.24
C GLY A 37 2.75 7.69 0.79
N ILE A 38 1.92 6.78 0.28
CA ILE A 38 1.98 6.34 -1.13
C ILE A 38 1.44 7.44 -2.04
N TYR A 39 0.31 8.05 -1.67
CA TYR A 39 -0.32 9.11 -2.44
C TYR A 39 0.57 10.34 -2.61
N ILE A 40 1.21 10.82 -1.54
CA ILE A 40 2.09 12.01 -1.59
C ILE A 40 3.35 11.75 -2.43
N ASN A 41 3.80 10.50 -2.52
CA ASN A 41 4.91 10.10 -3.41
C ASN A 41 4.47 9.92 -4.87
N GLY A 42 3.19 10.13 -5.16
CA GLY A 42 2.62 10.08 -6.50
C GLY A 42 2.74 8.69 -7.09
N VAL A 43 2.26 7.66 -6.39
CA VAL A 43 2.19 6.28 -6.87
C VAL A 43 0.73 5.84 -6.97
N ASN A 44 0.36 5.22 -8.08
CA ASN A 44 -0.90 4.51 -8.26
C ASN A 44 -0.81 3.16 -7.56
N TYR A 45 -1.85 2.79 -6.82
CA TYR A 45 -1.86 1.55 -6.05
C TYR A 45 -3.27 1.05 -5.80
N ASN A 46 -3.37 -0.23 -5.45
CA ASN A 46 -4.58 -0.83 -4.90
C ASN A 46 -4.33 -1.35 -3.50
N VAL A 47 -5.42 -1.51 -2.74
CA VAL A 47 -5.44 -2.18 -1.45
C VAL A 47 -6.45 -3.31 -1.49
N ARG A 48 -6.07 -4.45 -0.93
CA ARG A 48 -6.95 -5.58 -0.63
C ARG A 48 -6.74 -5.96 0.82
N ILE A 49 -7.84 -6.23 1.52
CA ILE A 49 -7.82 -6.62 2.92
C ILE A 49 -8.52 -7.96 3.01
N GLU A 50 -7.77 -8.97 3.45
CA GLU A 50 -8.21 -10.32 3.75
C GLU A 50 -7.93 -10.56 5.25
N ASP A 51 -8.60 -11.56 5.86
CA ASP A 51 -8.76 -11.70 7.32
C ASP A 51 -7.54 -11.30 8.18
N ASP A 52 -6.33 -11.77 7.84
CA ASP A 52 -5.08 -11.49 8.56
C ASP A 52 -3.99 -10.82 7.71
N MET A 53 -4.33 -10.41 6.47
CA MET A 53 -3.35 -9.94 5.50
C MET A 53 -3.87 -8.76 4.67
N VAL A 54 -3.08 -7.70 4.63
CA VAL A 54 -3.31 -6.54 3.77
C VAL A 54 -2.33 -6.55 2.63
N SER A 55 -2.84 -6.58 1.40
CA SER A 55 -2.05 -6.46 0.18
C SER A 55 -2.15 -5.03 -0.37
N VAL A 56 -0.99 -4.38 -0.49
CA VAL A 56 -0.84 -3.07 -1.13
C VAL A 56 -0.09 -3.24 -2.43
N ILE A 57 -0.78 -3.08 -3.56
CA ILE A 57 -0.23 -3.33 -4.89
C ILE A 57 0.18 -2.01 -5.50
N LEU A 58 1.48 -1.72 -5.55
CA LEU A 58 2.02 -0.56 -6.26
C LEU A 58 2.05 -0.84 -7.75
N ILE A 59 1.50 0.09 -8.55
CA ILE A 59 1.25 -0.10 -9.97
C ILE A 59 2.19 0.74 -10.84
N SER A 60 2.26 2.05 -10.59
CA SER A 60 3.13 2.97 -11.34
C SER A 60 3.29 4.29 -10.62
N SER A 61 4.33 5.07 -10.95
CA SER A 61 4.42 6.47 -10.54
C SER A 61 3.55 7.38 -11.45
N LYS A 62 2.98 8.46 -10.87
CA LYS A 62 1.99 9.37 -11.48
C LYS A 62 2.55 10.40 -12.50
N PRO A 63 3.87 10.62 -12.63
CA PRO A 63 4.41 11.25 -13.85
C PRO A 63 4.57 10.28 -15.02
N GLU A 64 4.89 9.02 -14.73
CA GLU A 64 5.20 8.01 -15.75
C GLU A 64 3.94 7.36 -16.31
N ASN A 65 2.93 7.09 -15.45
CA ASN A 65 1.68 6.37 -15.75
C ASN A 65 1.83 5.11 -16.62
N ARG A 66 3.04 4.54 -16.64
CA ARG A 66 3.39 3.31 -17.31
C ARG A 66 3.47 2.25 -16.23
N THR A 67 2.57 1.28 -16.32
CA THR A 67 2.49 0.13 -15.40
C THR A 67 3.86 -0.51 -15.20
N GLY A 68 4.21 -0.76 -13.95
CA GLY A 68 5.48 -1.34 -13.53
C GLY A 68 6.69 -0.39 -13.57
N VAL A 69 6.47 0.91 -13.84
CA VAL A 69 7.54 1.92 -13.78
C VAL A 69 7.35 2.83 -12.59
N PHE A 70 8.39 2.86 -11.76
CA PHE A 70 8.41 3.61 -10.52
C PHE A 70 9.65 4.51 -10.44
N ARG A 71 9.47 5.70 -9.89
CA ARG A 71 10.60 6.55 -9.50
C ARG A 71 11.27 5.98 -8.26
N THR A 72 12.59 5.86 -8.29
CA THR A 72 13.37 5.35 -7.16
C THR A 72 13.07 6.12 -5.87
N GLY A 73 13.01 7.45 -5.92
CA GLY A 73 12.69 8.26 -4.73
C GLY A 73 11.31 7.96 -4.12
N ALA A 74 10.31 7.70 -4.95
CA ALA A 74 8.98 7.33 -4.49
C ALA A 74 8.99 5.97 -3.77
N LEU A 75 9.64 4.97 -4.37
CA LEU A 75 9.80 3.64 -3.75
C LEU A 75 10.59 3.71 -2.45
N THR A 76 11.73 4.42 -2.42
CA THR A 76 12.54 4.57 -1.21
C THR A 76 11.72 5.14 -0.05
N ASN A 77 10.91 6.18 -0.30
CA ASN A 77 10.08 6.79 0.73
C ASN A 77 8.96 5.85 1.22
N ILE A 78 8.34 5.09 0.32
CA ILE A 78 7.30 4.12 0.67
C ILE A 78 7.90 2.98 1.49
N PHE A 79 8.98 2.35 1.01
CA PHE A 79 9.65 1.25 1.73
C PHE A 79 10.22 1.68 3.07
N TYR A 80 10.72 2.91 3.19
CA TYR A 80 11.16 3.45 4.47
C TYR A 80 10.01 3.49 5.48
N ARG A 81 8.81 3.92 5.07
CA ARG A 81 7.62 3.94 5.94
C ARG A 81 7.18 2.54 6.35
N VAL A 82 7.22 1.58 5.42
CA VAL A 82 6.91 0.17 5.71
C VAL A 82 7.88 -0.39 6.75
N ARG A 83 9.18 -0.12 6.59
CA ARG A 83 10.22 -0.52 7.55
C ARG A 83 10.01 0.09 8.94
N GLU A 84 9.68 1.38 9.01
CA GLU A 84 9.43 2.02 10.31
C GLU A 84 8.16 1.45 10.98
N MET A 85 7.14 1.07 10.20
CA MET A 85 5.96 0.38 10.73
C MET A 85 6.32 -0.97 11.36
N GLU A 86 7.17 -1.79 10.72
CA GLU A 86 7.65 -3.06 11.30
C GLU A 86 8.47 -2.84 12.58
N LYS A 87 9.27 -1.77 12.62
CA LYS A 87 10.12 -1.44 13.76
C LYS A 87 9.31 -0.94 14.96
N GLU A 88 8.24 -0.19 14.73
CA GLU A 88 7.39 0.38 15.78
C GLU A 88 6.32 -0.60 16.30
N HIS A 89 6.05 -1.67 15.54
CA HIS A 89 4.99 -2.64 15.82
C HIS A 89 5.49 -4.07 15.61
N GLU A 90 6.00 -4.68 16.69
CA GLU A 90 6.63 -6.01 16.65
C GLU A 90 5.69 -7.13 16.15
N GLU A 91 4.37 -6.93 16.29
CA GLU A 91 3.35 -7.86 15.79
C GLU A 91 3.09 -7.76 14.27
N ILE A 92 3.62 -6.73 13.62
CA ILE A 92 3.47 -6.54 12.17
C ILE A 92 4.67 -7.16 11.46
N ARG A 93 4.39 -8.03 10.50
CA ARG A 93 5.38 -8.56 9.57
C ARG A 93 5.05 -8.10 8.16
N THR A 94 6.05 -7.72 7.37
CA THR A 94 5.84 -7.40 5.96
C THR A 94 6.67 -8.28 5.03
N GLU A 95 6.18 -8.41 3.80
CA GLU A 95 6.85 -9.08 2.70
C GLU A 95 6.66 -8.25 1.44
N THR A 96 7.69 -8.19 0.59
CA THR A 96 7.58 -7.58 -0.73
C THR A 96 7.68 -8.65 -1.80
N CYS A 97 6.69 -8.72 -2.68
CA CYS A 97 6.66 -9.61 -3.82
C CYS A 97 6.65 -8.80 -5.12
N VAL A 98 7.36 -9.28 -6.13
CA VAL A 98 7.37 -8.65 -7.47
C VAL A 98 6.76 -9.62 -8.46
N THR A 99 5.70 -9.18 -9.15
CA THR A 99 4.99 -9.97 -10.17
C THR A 99 4.63 -9.07 -11.34
N ASP A 100 4.97 -9.46 -12.57
CA ASP A 100 4.66 -8.70 -13.80
C ASP A 100 5.05 -7.20 -13.74
N ASN A 101 6.21 -6.93 -13.13
CA ASN A 101 6.74 -5.59 -12.85
C ASN A 101 5.96 -4.75 -11.82
N LEU A 102 4.93 -5.30 -11.20
CA LEU A 102 4.24 -4.70 -10.06
C LEU A 102 4.95 -5.07 -8.76
N ILE A 103 4.77 -4.24 -7.75
CA ILE A 103 5.30 -4.50 -6.40
C ILE A 103 4.09 -4.67 -5.48
N GLU A 104 3.97 -5.85 -4.89
CA GLU A 104 3.01 -6.15 -3.84
C GLU A 104 3.70 -6.06 -2.49
N LEU A 105 3.18 -5.23 -1.59
CA LEU A 105 3.53 -5.23 -0.17
C LEU A 105 2.46 -6.03 0.56
N ARG A 106 2.84 -7.14 1.18
CA ARG A 106 1.97 -7.92 2.04
C ARG A 106 2.26 -7.55 3.48
N ILE A 107 1.23 -7.18 4.23
CA ILE A 107 1.31 -6.78 5.62
C ILE A 107 0.47 -7.77 6.40
N TYR A 108 1.12 -8.60 7.21
CA TYR A 108 0.47 -9.59 8.05
C TYR A 108 0.20 -8.96 9.42
N LEU A 109 -1.07 -8.99 9.84
CA LEU A 109 -1.54 -8.39 11.09
C LEU A 109 -1.76 -9.52 12.10
N GLN A 110 -0.93 -9.58 13.15
CA GLN A 110 -1.04 -10.59 14.21
C GLN A 110 -1.76 -10.04 15.45
#